data_AF-A0A1F3LCG4-F1
#
_entry.id   AF-A0A1F3LCG4-F1
#
_cell.length_a   1.000
_cell.length_b   1.000
_cell.length_c   1.000
_cell.angle_alpha   90.00
_cell.angle_beta   90.00
_cell.angle_gamma   90.00
#
_symmetry.space_group_name_H-M   'P 1'
#
loop_
_entity.id
_entity.type
_entity.pdbx_description
1 polymer ?
#
loop_
_entity_poly.entity_id
_entity_poly.type
_entity_poly.pdbx_seq_one_letter_code
_entity_poly.pdbx_strand_id
1 'polypeptide(L)'
;MENLIHTLLLALHNIALVGCAAAPFYNRNLVKSRSQYGPKLIYELDKVVEDTLQGNAPYCITFIIVLFVTGIAIPFNHYLFHGAFKELSSVATIALIIKLLSVFAMVYIMLTIFFKINPAINKIFWGFSKEATPEPQLVSNFFKLRTRRKKLCEICLIFAIIVLVSSAFLGFTF
;
A
#
# COMPACT_ATOMS: atom_id res chain seq x y z
N MET A 1 -24.39 -9.96 20.45
CA MET A 1 -23.64 -8.71 20.17
C MET A 1 -22.30 -8.98 19.52
N GLU A 2 -21.50 -9.92 20.03
CA GLU A 2 -20.20 -10.30 19.46
C GLU A 2 -20.21 -10.55 17.95
N ASN A 3 -21.13 -11.41 17.46
CA ASN A 3 -21.20 -11.75 16.03
C ASN A 3 -21.47 -10.52 15.14
N LEU A 4 -22.34 -9.60 15.60
CA LEU A 4 -22.62 -8.37 14.85
C LEU A 4 -21.37 -7.49 14.76
N ILE A 5 -20.67 -7.28 15.88
CA ILE A 5 -19.42 -6.51 15.92
C ILE A 5 -18.36 -7.17 15.04
N HIS A 6 -18.23 -8.49 15.15
CA HIS A 6 -17.29 -9.27 14.34
C HIS A 6 -17.56 -9.12 12.84
N THR A 7 -18.83 -9.24 12.41
CA THR A 7 -19.22 -9.04 11.01
C THR A 7 -18.89 -7.63 10.51
N LEU A 8 -19.17 -6.60 11.30
CA LEU A 8 -18.85 -5.22 10.95
C LEU A 8 -17.34 -5.00 10.83
N LEU A 9 -16.57 -5.48 11.80
CA LEU A 9 -15.10 -5.41 11.79
C LEU A 9 -14.52 -6.13 10.58
N LEU A 10 -15.02 -7.33 10.27
CA LEU A 10 -14.58 -8.11 9.12
C LEU A 10 -14.92 -7.41 7.80
N ALA A 11 -16.11 -6.82 7.67
CA ALA A 11 -16.49 -6.08 6.48
C ALA A 11 -15.56 -4.87 6.25
N LEU A 12 -15.33 -4.06 7.30
CA LEU A 12 -14.41 -2.93 7.25
C LEU A 12 -12.97 -3.36 6.95
N HIS A 13 -12.50 -4.46 7.56
CA HIS A 13 -11.17 -5.01 7.31
C HIS A 13 -11.00 -5.41 5.84
N ASN A 14 -11.99 -6.08 5.26
CA ASN A 14 -11.94 -6.53 3.87
C ASN A 14 -11.99 -5.34 2.89
N ILE A 15 -12.82 -4.34 3.15
CA ILE A 15 -12.86 -3.11 2.34
C ILE A 15 -11.49 -2.42 2.39
N ALA A 16 -10.90 -2.29 3.58
CA ALA A 16 -9.59 -1.68 3.74
C ALA A 16 -8.48 -2.50 3.09
N LEU A 17 -8.58 -3.84 3.08
CA LEU A 17 -7.66 -4.72 2.38
C LEU A 17 -7.67 -4.47 0.87
N VAL A 18 -8.85 -4.43 0.27
CA VAL A 18 -9.02 -4.14 -1.15
C VAL A 18 -8.49 -2.74 -1.49
N GLY A 19 -8.84 -1.74 -0.69
CA GLY A 19 -8.36 -0.37 -0.86
C GLY A 19 -6.83 -0.25 -0.78
N CYS A 20 -6.22 -0.96 0.18
CA CYS A 20 -4.76 -0.99 0.36
C CYS A 20 -4.03 -1.65 -0.83
N ALA A 21 -4.61 -2.70 -1.43
CA ALA A 21 -4.04 -3.36 -2.61
C ALA A 21 -4.31 -2.59 -3.92
N ALA A 22 -5.42 -1.85 -4.00
CA ALA A 22 -5.83 -1.12 -5.19
C ALA A 22 -4.86 0.02 -5.55
N ALA A 23 -4.45 0.82 -4.56
CA ALA A 23 -3.55 1.95 -4.82
C ALA A 23 -2.20 1.55 -5.46
N PRO A 24 -1.41 0.58 -4.94
CA PRO A 24 -0.18 0.15 -5.59
C PRO A 24 -0.43 -0.49 -6.96
N PHE A 25 -1.56 -1.20 -7.16
CA PHE A 25 -1.94 -1.77 -8.45
C PHE A 25 -2.15 -0.69 -9.52
N TYR A 26 -3.02 0.28 -9.27
CA TYR A 26 -3.32 1.36 -10.22
C TYR A 26 -2.12 2.27 -10.44
N ASN A 27 -1.40 2.64 -9.37
CA ASN A 27 -0.22 3.49 -9.47
C ASN A 27 0.88 2.82 -10.31
N ARG A 28 1.11 1.53 -10.11
CA ARG A 28 2.05 0.76 -10.94
C ARG A 28 1.62 0.74 -12.40
N ASN A 29 0.33 0.50 -12.67
CA ASN A 29 -0.18 0.43 -14.04
C ASN A 29 -0.03 1.78 -14.74
N LEU A 30 -0.35 2.88 -14.06
CA LEU A 30 -0.18 4.24 -14.59
C LEU A 30 1.27 4.53 -14.98
N VAL A 31 2.23 4.20 -14.11
CA VAL A 31 3.66 4.37 -14.41
C VAL A 31 4.11 3.48 -15.57
N LYS A 32 3.57 2.26 -15.67
CA LYS A 32 3.84 1.36 -16.79
C LYS A 32 3.31 1.93 -18.12
N SER A 33 2.08 2.43 -18.15
CA SER A 33 1.53 3.07 -19.35
C SER A 33 2.35 4.30 -19.75
N ARG A 34 2.75 5.14 -18.78
CA ARG A 34 3.63 6.28 -19.03
C ARG A 34 4.99 5.88 -19.64
N SER A 35 5.53 4.70 -19.33
CA SER A 35 6.81 4.26 -19.88
C SER A 35 6.81 4.08 -21.42
N GLN A 36 5.62 3.93 -22.04
CA GLN A 36 5.47 3.82 -23.50
C GLN A 36 5.84 5.10 -24.25
N TYR A 37 5.79 6.26 -23.59
CA TYR A 37 6.15 7.57 -24.18
C TYR A 37 7.66 7.85 -24.16
N GLY A 38 8.47 6.87 -23.75
CA GLY A 38 9.93 6.99 -23.71
C GLY A 38 10.48 7.75 -22.49
N PRO A 39 11.82 7.92 -22.44
CA PRO A 39 12.53 8.46 -21.27
C PRO A 39 12.55 9.99 -21.22
N LYS A 40 11.96 10.68 -22.20
CA LYS A 40 11.92 12.15 -22.22
C LYS A 40 10.89 12.65 -21.21
N LEU A 41 11.20 13.75 -20.53
CA LEU A 41 10.24 14.47 -19.69
C LEU A 41 9.23 15.17 -20.60
N ILE A 42 7.95 14.97 -20.34
CA ILE A 42 6.84 15.67 -21.00
C ILE A 42 6.05 16.33 -19.88
N TYR A 43 6.27 17.62 -19.65
CA TYR A 43 5.86 18.30 -18.42
C TYR A 43 4.37 18.12 -18.10
N GLU A 44 3.49 18.29 -19.08
CA GLU A 44 2.05 18.19 -18.93
C GLU A 44 1.60 16.77 -18.56
N LEU A 45 2.15 15.78 -19.28
CA LEU A 45 1.86 14.37 -19.03
C LEU A 45 2.40 13.94 -17.66
N ASP A 46 3.65 14.29 -17.37
CA ASP A 46 4.30 13.93 -16.12
C ASP A 46 3.66 14.63 -14.92
N LYS A 47 3.16 15.87 -15.08
CA LYS A 47 2.39 16.58 -14.05
C LYS A 47 1.12 15.82 -13.70
N VAL A 48 0.30 15.48 -14.70
CA VAL A 48 -0.93 14.72 -14.47
C VAL A 48 -0.65 13.37 -13.81
N VAL A 49 0.42 12.68 -14.23
CA VAL A 49 0.82 11.42 -13.61
C VAL A 49 1.25 11.62 -12.15
N GLU A 50 2.11 12.59 -11.86
CA GLU A 50 2.60 12.82 -10.50
C GLU A 50 1.50 13.34 -9.56
N ASP A 51 0.61 14.21 -10.03
CA ASP A 51 -0.54 14.70 -9.26
C ASP A 51 -1.51 13.55 -8.92
N THR A 52 -1.76 12.65 -9.88
CA THR A 52 -2.58 11.44 -9.65
C THR A 52 -1.96 10.53 -8.60
N LEU A 53 -0.65 10.27 -8.71
CA LEU A 53 0.07 9.39 -7.78
C LEU A 53 0.12 9.96 -6.35
N GLN A 54 0.23 11.27 -6.22
CA GLN A 54 0.20 11.97 -4.93
C GLN A 54 -1.20 12.03 -4.33
N GLY A 55 -2.23 12.26 -5.16
CA GLY A 55 -3.63 12.24 -4.71
C GLY A 55 -4.06 10.89 -4.16
N ASN A 56 -3.53 9.79 -4.70
CA ASN A 56 -3.80 8.43 -4.21
C ASN A 56 -3.13 8.10 -2.87
N ALA A 57 -2.14 8.89 -2.46
CA ALA A 57 -1.29 8.55 -1.35
C ALA A 57 -2.07 8.58 0.00
N PRO A 58 -2.78 9.66 0.39
CA PRO A 58 -3.51 9.72 1.67
C PRO A 58 -4.51 8.58 1.88
N TYR A 59 -5.17 8.12 0.81
CA TYR A 59 -6.11 6.99 0.88
C TYR A 59 -5.41 5.70 1.32
N CYS A 60 -4.23 5.44 0.79
CA CYS A 60 -3.48 4.23 1.09
C CYS A 60 -3.03 4.18 2.56
N ILE A 61 -2.63 5.33 3.14
CA ILE A 61 -2.38 5.45 4.59
C ILE A 61 -3.66 5.16 5.38
N THR A 62 -4.78 5.76 4.97
CA THR A 62 -6.07 5.59 5.64
C THR A 62 -6.48 4.12 5.68
N PHE A 63 -6.39 3.42 4.55
CA PHE A 63 -6.71 1.99 4.48
C PHE A 63 -5.78 1.13 5.33
N ILE A 64 -4.49 1.46 5.42
CA ILE A 64 -3.55 0.76 6.30
C ILE A 64 -3.92 0.93 7.78
N ILE A 65 -4.28 2.16 8.18
CA ILE A 65 -4.72 2.43 9.56
C ILE A 65 -5.97 1.61 9.87
N VAL A 66 -6.98 1.65 8.98
CA VAL A 66 -8.21 0.88 9.16
C VAL A 66 -7.92 -0.62 9.22
N LEU A 67 -7.04 -1.15 8.36
CA LEU A 67 -6.60 -2.55 8.39
C LEU A 67 -5.98 -2.92 9.73
N PHE A 68 -5.10 -2.08 10.27
CA PHE A 68 -4.42 -2.33 11.54
C PHE A 68 -5.41 -2.32 12.71
N VAL A 69 -6.25 -1.29 12.79
CA VAL A 69 -7.27 -1.14 13.84
C VAL A 69 -8.26 -2.31 13.81
N THR A 70 -8.83 -2.60 12.64
CA THR A 70 -9.79 -3.71 12.50
C THR A 70 -9.13 -5.07 12.71
N GLY A 71 -7.88 -5.26 12.25
CA GLY A 71 -7.13 -6.49 12.43
C GLY A 71 -6.84 -6.82 13.89
N ILE A 72 -6.58 -5.81 14.72
CA ILE A 72 -6.45 -5.98 16.18
C ILE A 72 -7.81 -6.12 16.85
N ALA A 73 -8.81 -5.34 16.43
CA ALA A 73 -10.14 -5.36 17.04
C ALA A 73 -10.83 -6.73 16.90
N ILE A 74 -10.59 -7.49 15.82
CA ILE A 74 -11.20 -8.81 15.60
C ILE A 74 -10.88 -9.83 16.73
N PRO A 75 -9.60 -10.14 17.05
CA PRO A 75 -9.28 -11.05 18.14
C PRO A 75 -9.64 -10.48 19.51
N PHE A 76 -9.53 -9.16 19.71
CA PHE A 76 -9.93 -8.51 20.96
C PHE A 76 -11.45 -8.58 21.18
N ASN A 77 -12.26 -8.50 20.13
CA ASN A 77 -13.71 -8.68 20.24
C ASN A 77 -14.01 -10.06 20.85
N HIS A 78 -13.37 -11.13 20.37
CA HIS A 78 -13.58 -12.45 20.95
C HIS A 78 -13.13 -12.51 22.42
N TYR A 79 -11.96 -11.95 22.73
CA TYR A 79 -11.44 -11.87 24.10
C TYR A 79 -12.39 -11.14 25.06
N LEU A 80 -13.03 -10.06 24.63
CA LEU A 80 -13.96 -9.29 25.47
C LEU A 80 -15.23 -10.08 25.85
N PHE A 81 -15.71 -10.98 24.99
CA PHE A 81 -16.92 -11.76 25.26
C PHE A 81 -16.64 -13.10 25.94
N HIS A 82 -15.48 -13.73 25.67
CA HIS A 82 -15.16 -15.07 26.15
C HIS A 82 -14.06 -15.10 27.23
N GLY A 83 -13.37 -13.99 27.48
CA GLY A 83 -12.25 -13.90 28.43
C GLY A 83 -10.96 -14.57 27.95
N ALA A 84 -10.94 -15.11 26.73
CA ALA A 84 -9.80 -15.80 26.12
C ALA A 84 -9.73 -15.52 24.62
N PHE A 85 -8.53 -15.65 24.05
CA PHE A 85 -8.37 -15.58 22.60
C PHE A 85 -8.84 -16.89 21.95
N LYS A 86 -9.29 -16.80 20.69
CA LYS A 86 -9.73 -17.96 19.94
C LYS A 86 -8.54 -18.87 19.67
N GLU A 87 -8.67 -20.14 20.03
CA GLU A 87 -7.67 -21.16 19.70
C GLU A 87 -7.49 -21.26 18.18
N LEU A 88 -6.23 -21.24 17.74
CA LEU A 88 -5.85 -21.29 16.33
C LEU A 88 -5.12 -22.61 16.05
N SER A 89 -5.40 -23.21 14.90
CA SER A 89 -4.60 -24.32 14.41
C SER A 89 -3.15 -23.90 14.16
N SER A 90 -2.21 -24.87 14.15
CA SER A 90 -0.81 -24.58 13.81
C SER A 90 -0.70 -23.93 12.43
N VAL A 91 -1.54 -24.34 11.48
CA VAL A 91 -1.63 -23.75 10.13
C VAL A 91 -2.13 -22.30 10.21
N ALA A 92 -3.21 -22.04 10.95
CA ALA A 92 -3.74 -20.68 11.11
C ALA A 92 -2.75 -19.76 11.84
N THR A 93 -2.01 -20.27 12.82
CA THR A 93 -0.96 -19.52 13.54
C THR A 93 0.19 -19.12 12.62
N ILE A 94 0.71 -20.06 11.82
CA ILE A 94 1.76 -19.77 10.84
C ILE A 94 1.26 -18.75 9.80
N ALA A 95 0.04 -18.93 9.30
CA ALA A 95 -0.58 -18.01 8.36
C ALA A 95 -0.72 -16.60 8.95
N LEU A 96 -1.12 -16.48 10.22
CA LEU A 96 -1.20 -15.20 10.93
C LEU A 96 0.16 -14.51 11.05
N ILE A 97 1.22 -15.26 11.38
CA ILE A 97 2.59 -14.71 11.46
C ILE A 97 3.03 -14.17 10.10
N ILE A 98 2.86 -14.95 9.03
CA ILE A 98 3.19 -14.53 7.65
C ILE A 98 2.41 -13.27 7.26
N LYS A 99 1.11 -13.24 7.58
CA LYS A 99 0.24 -12.08 7.35
C LYS A 99 0.78 -10.85 8.06
N LEU A 100 1.09 -10.94 9.35
CA LEU A 100 1.59 -9.81 10.15
C LEU A 100 2.93 -9.30 9.63
N LEU A 101 3.89 -10.19 9.35
CA LEU A 101 5.19 -9.82 8.78
C LEU A 101 5.03 -9.07 7.45
N SER A 102 4.13 -9.55 6.59
CA SER A 102 3.83 -8.93 5.30
C SER A 102 3.21 -7.54 5.46
N VAL A 103 2.25 -7.39 6.39
CA VAL A 103 1.64 -6.08 6.73
C VAL A 103 2.70 -5.10 7.25
N PHE A 104 3.57 -5.51 8.17
CA PHE A 104 4.63 -4.64 8.67
C PHE A 104 5.61 -4.22 7.56
N ALA A 105 5.95 -5.13 6.64
CA ALA A 105 6.76 -4.80 5.47
C ALA A 105 6.07 -3.78 4.55
N MET A 106 4.75 -3.92 4.31
CA MET A 106 3.97 -2.96 3.54
C MET A 106 3.95 -1.58 4.19
N VAL A 107 3.70 -1.51 5.51
CA VAL A 107 3.74 -0.25 6.28
C VAL A 107 5.09 0.42 6.12
N TYR A 108 6.19 -0.32 6.30
CA TYR A 108 7.54 0.22 6.15
C TYR A 108 7.81 0.78 4.75
N ILE A 109 7.41 0.05 3.70
CA ILE A 109 7.54 0.50 2.30
C ILE A 109 6.76 1.80 2.10
N MET A 110 5.54 1.87 2.61
CA MET A 110 4.67 3.02 2.48
C MET A 110 5.23 4.24 3.19
N LEU A 111 5.66 4.10 4.45
CA LEU A 111 6.34 5.19 5.16
C LEU A 111 7.57 5.69 4.38
N THR A 112 8.33 4.78 3.78
CA THR A 112 9.48 5.13 2.93
C THR A 112 9.07 5.92 1.68
N ILE A 113 8.01 5.51 0.99
CA ILE A 113 7.51 6.22 -0.19
C ILE A 113 7.04 7.62 0.19
N PHE A 114 6.26 7.75 1.25
CA PHE A 114 5.58 9.00 1.62
C PHE A 114 6.50 10.04 2.24
N PHE A 115 7.37 9.60 3.16
CA PHE A 115 8.20 10.54 3.91
C PHE A 115 9.56 10.80 3.24
N LYS A 116 10.00 9.94 2.31
CA LYS A 116 11.31 10.10 1.66
C LYS A 116 11.21 10.29 0.16
N ILE A 117 10.51 9.41 -0.56
CA ILE A 117 10.57 9.38 -2.03
C ILE A 117 9.67 10.45 -2.65
N ASN A 118 8.39 10.52 -2.26
CA ASN A 118 7.44 11.49 -2.81
C ASN A 118 7.90 12.95 -2.58
N PRO A 119 8.36 13.36 -1.37
CA PRO A 119 8.86 14.71 -1.16
C PRO A 119 10.08 15.03 -2.02
N ALA A 120 11.00 14.06 -2.21
CA ALA A 120 12.17 14.23 -3.06
C ALA A 120 11.80 14.37 -4.55
N ILE A 121 10.81 13.60 -5.03
CA ILE A 121 10.27 13.74 -6.39
C ILE A 121 9.63 15.13 -6.56
N ASN A 122 8.79 15.56 -5.62
CA ASN A 122 8.10 16.84 -5.68
C ASN A 122 9.07 18.01 -5.72
N LYS A 123 10.11 17.97 -4.89
CA LYS A 123 11.15 18.99 -4.86
C LYS A 123 11.84 19.17 -6.22
N ILE A 124 12.13 18.08 -6.92
CA ILE A 124 12.74 18.14 -8.26
C ILE A 124 11.70 18.60 -9.29
N PHE A 125 10.48 18.05 -9.24
CA PHE A 125 9.44 18.32 -10.22
C PHE A 125 8.97 19.79 -10.22
N TRP A 126 8.91 20.43 -9.04
CA TRP A 126 8.59 21.86 -8.93
C TRP A 126 9.65 22.79 -9.54
N GLY A 127 10.87 22.29 -9.75
CA GLY A 127 11.91 23.01 -10.48
C GLY A 127 11.77 22.92 -12.01
N PHE A 128 10.85 22.12 -12.53
CA PHE A 128 10.60 22.01 -13.97
C PHE A 128 9.50 22.97 -14.42
N SER A 129 9.67 23.58 -15.59
CA SER A 129 8.66 24.41 -16.27
C SER A 129 8.52 23.99 -17.74
N LYS A 130 7.49 24.48 -18.44
CA LYS A 130 7.34 24.24 -19.88
C LYS A 130 8.36 25.04 -20.69
N GLU A 131 8.73 26.22 -20.19
CA GLU A 131 9.45 27.25 -20.91
C GLU A 131 10.98 27.06 -20.82
N ALA A 132 11.46 26.32 -19.82
CA ALA A 132 12.88 26.08 -19.60
C ALA A 132 13.25 24.63 -19.90
N THR A 133 14.37 24.42 -20.59
CA THR A 133 14.98 23.09 -20.76
C THR A 133 15.58 22.67 -19.42
N PRO A 134 15.05 21.62 -18.76
CA PRO A 134 15.56 21.21 -17.45
C PRO A 134 16.96 20.59 -17.58
N GLU A 135 17.77 20.79 -16.54
CA GLU A 135 19.12 20.25 -16.48
C GLU A 135 19.10 18.70 -16.62
N PRO A 136 19.92 18.10 -17.51
CA PRO A 136 19.91 16.65 -17.75
C PRO A 136 20.09 15.81 -16.47
N GLN A 137 20.90 16.29 -15.53
CA GLN A 137 21.17 15.62 -14.26
C GLN A 137 19.91 15.56 -13.36
N LEU A 138 19.12 16.63 -13.32
CA LEU A 138 17.86 16.68 -12.57
C LEU A 138 16.81 15.76 -13.17
N VAL A 139 16.71 15.73 -14.50
CA VAL A 139 15.80 14.82 -15.23
C VAL A 139 16.16 13.36 -14.93
N SER A 140 17.45 13.00 -14.99
CA SER A 140 17.93 11.66 -14.66
C SER A 140 17.59 11.26 -13.21
N ASN A 141 17.84 12.16 -12.25
CA ASN A 141 17.52 11.93 -10.84
C ASN A 141 16.02 11.76 -10.61
N PHE A 142 15.18 12.56 -11.28
CA PHE A 142 13.72 12.44 -11.25
C PHE A 142 13.26 11.05 -11.69
N PHE A 143 13.70 10.57 -12.86
CA PHE A 143 13.33 9.24 -13.35
C PHE A 143 13.88 8.10 -12.49
N LYS A 144 15.07 8.28 -11.89
CA LYS A 144 15.63 7.30 -10.94
C LYS A 144 14.75 7.16 -9.69
N LEU A 145 14.29 8.27 -9.12
CA LEU A 145 13.36 8.25 -7.97
C LEU A 145 12.01 7.64 -8.34
N ARG A 146 11.44 7.98 -9.51
CA ARG A 146 10.19 7.35 -10.01
C ARG A 146 10.33 5.85 -10.17
N THR A 147 11.46 5.39 -10.71
CA THR A 147 11.76 3.96 -10.87
C THR A 147 11.85 3.27 -9.51
N ARG A 148 12.51 3.91 -8.53
CA ARG A 148 12.57 3.40 -7.15
C ARG A 148 11.18 3.31 -6.52
N ARG A 149 10.34 4.34 -6.67
CA ARG A 149 8.94 4.33 -6.20
C ARG A 149 8.17 3.18 -6.83
N LYS A 150 8.25 3.00 -8.15
CA LYS A 150 7.59 1.90 -8.87
C LYS A 150 8.00 0.54 -8.31
N LYS A 151 9.30 0.29 -8.13
CA LYS A 151 9.81 -0.97 -7.59
C LYS A 151 9.27 -1.26 -6.18
N LEU A 152 9.20 -0.23 -5.34
CA LEU A 152 8.63 -0.37 -4.00
C LEU A 152 7.12 -0.65 -4.05
N CYS A 153 6.35 0.00 -4.92
CA CYS A 153 4.94 -0.33 -5.13
C CYS A 153 4.74 -1.77 -5.62
N GLU A 154 5.63 -2.28 -6.49
CA GLU A 154 5.62 -3.67 -6.93
C GLU A 154 5.86 -4.66 -5.79
N ILE A 155 6.86 -4.39 -4.95
CA ILE A 155 7.13 -5.19 -3.75
C ILE A 155 5.96 -5.12 -2.77
N CYS A 156 5.37 -3.94 -2.57
CA CYS A 156 4.18 -3.75 -1.73
C CYS A 156 2.99 -4.59 -2.23
N LEU A 157 2.77 -4.63 -3.54
CA LEU A 157 1.72 -5.45 -4.15
C LEU A 157 1.96 -6.95 -3.92
N ILE A 158 3.21 -7.42 -3.99
CA ILE A 158 3.54 -8.82 -3.66
C ILE A 158 3.17 -9.14 -2.22
N PHE A 159 3.52 -8.29 -1.26
CA PHE A 159 3.12 -8.48 0.13
C PHE A 159 1.60 -8.43 0.32
N ALA A 160 0.89 -7.57 -0.40
CA ALA A 160 -0.58 -7.53 -0.36
C ALA A 160 -1.20 -8.86 -0.84
N ILE A 161 -0.64 -9.48 -1.87
CA ILE A 161 -1.05 -10.81 -2.34
C ILE A 161 -0.76 -11.87 -1.26
N ILE A 162 0.41 -11.84 -0.63
CA ILE A 162 0.74 -12.76 0.47
C ILE A 162 -0.26 -12.61 1.63
N VAL A 163 -0.66 -11.39 1.98
CA VAL A 163 -1.70 -11.12 2.99
C VAL A 163 -3.04 -11.72 2.60
N LEU A 164 -3.45 -11.58 1.34
CA LEU A 164 -4.71 -12.16 0.83
C LEU A 164 -4.68 -13.69 0.90
N VAL A 165 -3.61 -14.30 0.39
CA VAL A 165 -3.47 -15.76 0.35
C VAL A 165 -3.39 -16.34 1.77
N SER A 166 -2.55 -15.77 2.64
CA SER A 166 -2.44 -16.21 4.04
C SER A 166 -3.75 -16.05 4.82
N SER A 167 -4.56 -15.03 4.50
CA SER A 167 -5.87 -14.83 5.14
C SER A 167 -6.84 -15.98 4.88
N ALA A 168 -6.74 -16.68 3.74
CA ALA A 168 -7.58 -17.85 3.44
C ALA A 168 -7.33 -19.01 4.42
N PHE A 169 -6.13 -19.09 5.00
CA PHE A 169 -5.76 -20.15 5.93
C PHE A 169 -6.14 -19.85 7.40
N LEU A 170 -6.62 -18.63 7.70
CA LEU A 170 -7.08 -18.27 9.05
C LEU A 170 -8.39 -18.96 9.43
N GLY A 171 -9.15 -19.45 8.45
CA GLY A 171 -10.41 -20.18 8.67
C GLY A 171 -10.24 -21.65 9.06
N PHE A 172 -9.01 -22.18 9.04
CA PHE A 172 -8.75 -23.57 9.41
C PHE A 172 -8.88 -23.75 10.92
N THR A 173 -10.04 -24.21 11.36
CA THR A 173 -10.29 -24.70 12.71
C THR A 173 -9.92 -26.18 12.83
N PHE A 174 -9.59 -26.60 14.05
CA PHE A 174 -9.45 -28.02 14.39
C PHE A 174 -10.77 -28.77 14.26
#